data_AF-A0A355FSF7-F1
#
_entry.id   AF-A0A355FSF7-F1
#
_cell.length_a   1.000
_cell.length_b   1.000
_cell.length_c   1.000
_cell.angle_alpha   90.00
_cell.angle_beta   90.00
_cell.angle_gamma   90.00
#
_symmetry.space_group_name_H-M   'P 1'
#
loop_
_entity.id
_entity.type
_entity.pdbx_description
1 polymer ?
#
loop_
_entity_poly.entity_id
_entity_poly.type
_entity_poly.pdbx_seq_one_letter_code
_entity_poly.pdbx_strand_id
1 'polypeptide(L)'
;MIRKGVPKTFQWGIGWRISMGFGIFGLAVGALFLLTRSTLGESQRLSQHIEGVLTPSIQGLEELDRSIGESRILIRHWLSVQSGPRDPEKQDLAKLMETEIPEQIQGMRPLVTKWNDLALQQQFDSLSTEIEHLFLVYHEVMRLLPTFQSYDDPIAMMDAEYHALDGSSIPLFTGSIRNRMDRMSKAQTDALSASTTQMDALSDQLKWYAGNVALGILVLGFAIAWGVTRSIVKPVLELKRALLYLGRGAPLDQAIEATADEIGEMAVAVNRLADGINRTREFSLQVGRGEFEADYDPLSEDDALGHAILKMRDDLANNERELEEKVRMRTAEVQEQKAKVESLYGDLKDSINYAERIQQAILPSATDRAKVFDESAVFYQPRDGVSGDFYFFHSVGRIRMFSAIDCTGHGVPGAFMSLIGHHALERITKVYTQPDRVLEQLNRAACDLLRPQGFKSEQNDETAVNDGMDLAMVSIDMERMEMEYSGANCPLYLVRKGMLQE
;
A
#
# COMPACT_ATOMS: atom_id res chain seq x y z
N MET A 1 -16.79 17.60 35.69
CA MET A 1 -17.99 17.92 34.89
C MET A 1 -18.69 16.62 34.54
N ILE A 2 -19.98 16.52 34.82
CA ILE A 2 -20.80 15.31 34.80
C ILE A 2 -20.83 14.69 33.40
N ARG A 3 -20.37 13.43 33.27
CA ARG A 3 -20.52 12.59 32.06
C ARG A 3 -22.01 12.39 31.77
N LYS A 4 -22.59 13.18 30.85
CA LYS A 4 -23.87 12.86 30.23
C LYS A 4 -23.67 11.64 29.34
N GLY A 5 -24.19 10.49 29.76
CA GLY A 5 -24.29 9.30 28.93
C GLY A 5 -25.15 9.60 27.72
N VAL A 6 -24.53 9.57 26.54
CA VAL A 6 -25.22 9.58 25.25
C VAL A 6 -26.15 8.35 25.21
N PRO A 7 -27.43 8.48 24.81
CA PRO A 7 -28.33 7.33 24.74
C PRO A 7 -27.76 6.32 23.75
N LYS A 8 -27.59 5.07 24.21
CA LYS A 8 -27.26 3.93 23.35
C LYS A 8 -28.44 3.66 22.41
N THR A 9 -28.49 4.37 21.29
CA THR A 9 -29.33 4.02 20.15
C THR A 9 -28.94 2.60 19.73
N PHE A 10 -29.91 1.73 19.51
CA PHE A 10 -29.67 0.36 19.04
C PHE A 10 -28.85 0.41 17.74
N GLN A 11 -27.57 0.05 17.81
CA GLN A 11 -26.63 0.13 16.70
C GLN A 11 -26.72 -1.15 15.87
N TRP A 12 -26.98 -0.97 14.56
CA TRP A 12 -27.14 -2.08 13.62
C TRP A 12 -25.75 -2.52 13.18
N GLY A 13 -25.17 -3.46 13.93
CA GLY A 13 -23.86 -4.02 13.65
C GLY A 13 -23.80 -4.76 12.30
N ILE A 14 -22.58 -5.01 11.83
CA ILE A 14 -22.31 -5.69 10.55
C ILE A 14 -23.08 -7.01 10.47
N GLY A 15 -23.06 -7.80 11.56
CA GLY A 15 -23.73 -9.10 11.63
C GLY A 15 -25.24 -9.02 11.45
N TRP A 16 -25.87 -7.95 11.96
CA TRP A 16 -27.31 -7.75 11.80
C TRP A 16 -27.67 -7.37 10.35
N ARG A 17 -26.89 -6.50 9.70
CA ARG A 17 -27.12 -6.12 8.29
C ARG A 17 -27.01 -7.33 7.36
N ILE A 18 -26.02 -8.19 7.60
CA ILE A 18 -25.85 -9.45 6.86
C ILE A 18 -27.03 -10.39 7.14
N SER A 19 -27.39 -10.59 8.41
CA SER A 19 -28.49 -11.48 8.82
C SER A 19 -29.84 -11.04 8.27
N MET A 20 -30.10 -9.74 8.16
CA MET A 20 -31.34 -9.22 7.57
C MET A 20 -31.42 -9.53 6.07
N GLY A 21 -30.32 -9.36 5.33
CA GLY A 21 -30.23 -9.72 3.91
C GLY A 21 -30.48 -11.22 3.69
N PHE A 22 -29.80 -12.08 4.45
CA PHE A 22 -30.00 -13.52 4.37
C PHE A 22 -31.37 -13.98 4.89
N GLY A 23 -31.95 -13.30 5.88
CA GLY A 23 -33.26 -13.61 6.44
C GLY A 23 -34.39 -13.33 5.45
N ILE A 24 -34.38 -12.16 4.80
CA ILE A 24 -35.34 -11.82 3.74
C ILE A 24 -35.21 -12.79 2.58
N PHE A 25 -33.97 -13.11 2.17
CA PHE A 25 -33.71 -14.10 1.14
C PHE A 25 -34.26 -15.48 1.50
N GLY A 26 -34.00 -15.95 2.72
CA GLY A 26 -34.49 -17.24 3.22
C GLY A 26 -36.02 -17.34 3.28
N LEU A 27 -36.70 -16.28 3.73
CA LEU A 27 -38.17 -16.22 3.73
C LEU A 27 -38.74 -16.27 2.31
N ALA A 28 -38.15 -15.54 1.36
CA ALA A 28 -38.58 -15.55 -0.03
C ALA A 28 -38.41 -16.94 -0.68
N VAL A 29 -37.26 -17.59 -0.48
CA VAL A 29 -36.98 -18.95 -0.97
C VAL A 29 -37.88 -19.99 -0.29
N GLY A 30 -38.16 -19.84 1.01
CA GLY A 30 -39.04 -20.73 1.75
C GLY A 30 -40.50 -20.67 1.30
N ALA A 31 -41.04 -19.45 1.13
CA ALA A 31 -42.40 -19.24 0.63
C ALA A 31 -42.57 -19.84 -0.78
N LEU A 32 -41.58 -19.62 -1.65
CA LEU A 32 -41.52 -20.24 -2.96
C LEU A 32 -41.55 -21.76 -2.88
N PHE A 33 -40.69 -22.36 -2.07
CA PHE A 33 -40.60 -23.81 -1.97
C PHE A 33 -41.94 -24.44 -1.58
N LEU A 34 -42.66 -23.79 -0.66
CA LEU A 34 -44.00 -24.22 -0.25
C LEU A 34 -45.01 -24.12 -1.40
N LEU A 35 -45.04 -23.01 -2.15
CA LEU A 35 -45.94 -22.83 -3.30
C LEU A 35 -45.67 -23.85 -4.41
N THR A 36 -44.40 -24.05 -4.78
CA THR A 36 -44.00 -25.04 -5.79
C THR A 36 -44.37 -26.44 -5.36
N ARG A 37 -44.09 -26.81 -4.09
CA ARG A 37 -44.44 -28.13 -3.55
C ARG A 37 -45.95 -28.37 -3.55
N SER A 38 -46.75 -27.37 -3.19
CA SER A 38 -48.21 -27.47 -3.21
C SER A 38 -48.75 -27.70 -4.63
N THR A 39 -48.32 -26.87 -5.57
CA THR A 39 -48.79 -26.91 -6.96
C THR A 39 -48.39 -28.21 -7.66
N LEU A 40 -47.16 -28.68 -7.43
CA LEU A 40 -46.69 -29.95 -7.95
C LEU A 40 -47.48 -31.13 -7.37
N GLY A 41 -47.82 -31.08 -6.07
CA GLY A 41 -48.63 -32.10 -5.43
C GLY A 41 -50.06 -32.20 -6.00
N GLU A 42 -50.69 -31.08 -6.32
CA GLU A 42 -52.00 -31.06 -6.99
C GLU A 42 -51.93 -31.62 -8.41
N SER A 43 -50.92 -31.20 -9.19
CA SER A 43 -50.69 -31.71 -10.55
C SER A 43 -50.48 -33.23 -10.57
N GLN A 44 -49.69 -33.77 -9.62
CA GLN A 44 -49.48 -35.22 -9.49
C GLN A 44 -50.74 -35.98 -9.13
N ARG A 45 -51.58 -35.48 -8.22
CA ARG A 45 -52.86 -36.11 -7.87
C ARG A 45 -53.81 -36.18 -9.06
N LEU A 46 -53.86 -35.11 -9.86
CA LEU A 46 -54.70 -35.04 -11.05
C LEU A 46 -54.23 -36.02 -12.12
N SER A 47 -52.92 -36.10 -12.35
CA SER A 47 -52.31 -37.10 -13.25
C SER A 47 -52.63 -38.53 -12.82
N GLN A 48 -52.53 -38.84 -11.52
CA GLN A 48 -52.87 -40.17 -10.99
C GLN A 48 -54.36 -40.52 -11.15
N HIS A 49 -55.25 -39.53 -11.04
CA HIS A 49 -56.68 -39.75 -11.26
C HIS A 49 -57.01 -39.98 -12.74
N ILE A 50 -56.35 -39.25 -13.65
CA ILE A 50 -56.46 -39.45 -15.09
C ILE A 50 -56.02 -40.87 -15.48
N GLU A 51 -54.79 -41.25 -15.11
CA GLU A 51 -54.21 -42.55 -15.48
C GLU A 51 -54.87 -43.73 -14.77
N GLY A 52 -55.26 -43.56 -13.50
CA GLY A 52 -55.76 -44.65 -12.66
C GLY A 52 -57.28 -44.82 -12.65
N VAL A 53 -58.06 -43.84 -13.13
CA VAL A 53 -59.53 -43.87 -13.09
C VAL A 53 -60.13 -43.48 -14.43
N LEU A 54 -59.88 -42.27 -14.94
CA LEU A 54 -60.62 -41.74 -16.11
C LEU A 54 -60.29 -42.52 -17.40
N THR A 55 -59.01 -42.69 -17.73
CA THR A 55 -58.59 -43.41 -18.95
C THR A 55 -59.06 -44.87 -18.95
N PRO A 56 -58.85 -45.67 -17.88
CA PRO A 56 -59.37 -47.04 -17.83
C PRO A 56 -60.90 -47.12 -17.84
N SER A 57 -61.60 -46.10 -17.30
CA SER A 57 -63.07 -46.07 -17.31
C SER A 57 -63.62 -45.85 -18.72
N ILE A 58 -63.01 -44.97 -19.50
CA ILE A 58 -63.38 -44.75 -20.91
C ILE A 58 -63.10 -46.02 -21.72
N GLN A 59 -61.91 -46.60 -21.56
CA GLN A 59 -61.55 -47.86 -22.23
C GLN A 59 -62.50 -49.00 -21.87
N GLY A 60 -62.87 -49.14 -20.59
CA GLY A 60 -63.82 -50.15 -20.14
C GLY A 60 -65.23 -49.95 -20.72
N LEU A 61 -65.71 -48.70 -20.81
CA LEU A 61 -67.00 -48.38 -21.43
C LEU A 61 -67.00 -48.66 -22.94
N GLU A 62 -65.92 -48.33 -23.66
CA GLU A 62 -65.77 -48.62 -25.09
C GLU A 62 -65.72 -50.12 -25.37
N GLU A 63 -64.98 -50.86 -24.54
CA GLU A 63 -64.89 -52.32 -24.63
C GLU A 63 -66.24 -52.99 -24.38
N LEU A 64 -66.99 -52.51 -23.39
CA LEU A 64 -68.34 -52.99 -23.09
C LEU A 64 -69.34 -52.65 -24.21
N ASP A 65 -69.30 -51.44 -24.77
CA ASP A 65 -70.14 -51.06 -25.91
C ASP A 65 -69.86 -51.95 -27.14
N ARG A 66 -68.58 -52.26 -27.38
CA ARG A 66 -68.17 -53.20 -28.43
C ARG A 66 -68.76 -54.59 -28.20
N SER A 67 -68.58 -55.17 -27.02
CA SER A 67 -69.11 -56.52 -26.72
C SER A 67 -70.64 -56.58 -26.75
N ILE A 68 -71.33 -55.53 -26.29
CA ILE A 68 -72.79 -55.42 -26.42
C ILE A 68 -73.20 -55.30 -27.90
N GLY A 69 -72.49 -54.51 -28.69
CA GLY A 69 -72.69 -54.40 -30.13
C GLY A 69 -72.51 -55.73 -30.86
N GLU A 70 -71.47 -56.49 -30.52
CA GLU A 70 -71.21 -57.83 -31.04
C GLU A 70 -72.32 -58.80 -30.63
N SER A 71 -72.77 -58.79 -29.37
CA SER A 71 -73.88 -59.63 -28.91
C SER A 71 -75.17 -59.40 -29.72
N ARG A 72 -75.43 -58.15 -30.13
CA ARG A 72 -76.57 -57.78 -30.97
C ARG A 72 -76.44 -58.35 -32.39
N ILE A 73 -75.23 -58.39 -32.94
CA ILE A 73 -74.99 -58.99 -34.26
C ILE A 73 -75.24 -60.50 -34.18
N LEU A 74 -74.73 -61.16 -33.15
CA LEU A 74 -74.83 -62.60 -32.99
C LEU A 74 -76.25 -63.08 -32.64
N ILE A 75 -77.03 -62.33 -31.84
CA ILE A 75 -78.43 -62.70 -31.62
C ILE A 75 -79.27 -62.57 -32.90
N ARG A 76 -78.93 -61.59 -33.76
CA ARG A 76 -79.55 -61.45 -35.07
C ARG A 76 -79.16 -62.62 -35.99
N HIS A 77 -77.91 -63.08 -35.92
CA HIS A 77 -77.50 -64.31 -36.59
C HIS A 77 -78.34 -65.49 -36.09
N TRP A 78 -78.51 -65.63 -34.76
CA TRP A 78 -79.35 -66.68 -34.16
C TRP A 78 -80.78 -66.69 -34.69
N LEU A 79 -81.37 -65.52 -34.92
CA LEU A 79 -82.73 -65.40 -35.46
C LEU A 79 -82.79 -65.66 -36.97
N SER A 80 -81.77 -65.26 -37.73
CA SER A 80 -81.81 -65.26 -39.21
C SER A 80 -81.20 -66.51 -39.87
N VAL A 81 -80.34 -67.24 -39.16
CA VAL A 81 -79.60 -68.39 -39.71
C VAL A 81 -80.01 -69.66 -38.98
N GLN A 82 -80.57 -70.61 -39.73
CA GLN A 82 -80.95 -71.91 -39.21
C GLN A 82 -79.70 -72.77 -38.98
N SER A 83 -79.24 -72.86 -37.74
CA SER A 83 -78.04 -73.62 -37.37
C SER A 83 -78.19 -74.38 -36.05
N GLY A 84 -77.32 -75.38 -35.82
CA GLY A 84 -77.31 -76.19 -34.61
C GLY A 84 -76.47 -75.60 -33.47
N PRO A 85 -76.42 -76.24 -32.28
CA PRO A 85 -75.70 -75.74 -31.11
C PRO A 85 -74.16 -75.75 -31.23
N ARG A 86 -73.61 -76.28 -32.33
CA ARG A 86 -72.17 -76.27 -32.63
C ARG A 86 -71.76 -75.15 -33.59
N ASP A 87 -72.69 -74.27 -33.92
CA ASP A 87 -72.44 -73.09 -34.71
C ASP A 87 -71.50 -72.12 -33.96
N PRO A 88 -70.39 -71.67 -34.58
CA PRO A 88 -69.42 -70.81 -33.91
C PRO A 88 -70.03 -69.51 -33.38
N GLU A 89 -70.87 -68.84 -34.17
CA GLU A 89 -71.50 -67.56 -33.83
C GLU A 89 -72.48 -67.71 -32.64
N LYS A 90 -73.16 -68.86 -32.55
CA LYS A 90 -73.96 -69.22 -31.38
C LYS A 90 -73.11 -69.42 -30.12
N GLN A 91 -71.96 -70.09 -30.25
CA GLN A 91 -71.03 -70.29 -29.13
C GLN A 91 -70.39 -68.97 -28.67
N ASP A 92 -70.06 -68.09 -29.61
CA ASP A 92 -69.51 -66.76 -29.33
C ASP A 92 -70.52 -65.90 -28.58
N LEU A 93 -71.82 -65.96 -28.92
CA LEU A 93 -72.86 -65.25 -28.18
C LEU A 93 -72.99 -65.75 -26.75
N ALA A 94 -73.00 -67.08 -26.56
CA ALA A 94 -73.03 -67.67 -25.22
C ALA A 94 -71.79 -67.24 -24.40
N LYS A 95 -70.60 -67.27 -25.01
CA LYS A 95 -69.35 -66.83 -24.38
C LYS A 95 -69.38 -65.34 -23.97
N LEU A 96 -69.90 -64.46 -24.83
CA LEU A 96 -70.06 -63.04 -24.53
C LEU A 96 -71.00 -62.81 -23.35
N MET A 97 -72.12 -63.53 -23.30
CA MET A 97 -73.15 -63.37 -22.27
C MET A 97 -72.77 -63.99 -20.92
N GLU A 98 -72.15 -65.16 -20.93
CA GLU A 98 -71.85 -65.93 -19.71
C GLU A 98 -70.53 -65.52 -19.05
N THR A 99 -69.56 -65.04 -19.85
CA THR A 99 -68.19 -64.79 -19.37
C THR A 99 -67.73 -63.36 -19.65
N GLU A 100 -67.62 -62.94 -20.92
CA GLU A 100 -66.86 -61.73 -21.26
C GLU A 100 -67.53 -60.45 -20.75
N ILE A 101 -68.82 -60.25 -21.01
CA ILE A 101 -69.55 -59.05 -20.57
C ILE A 101 -69.69 -59.00 -19.03
N PRO A 102 -70.05 -60.09 -18.33
CA PRO A 102 -70.01 -60.12 -16.87
C PRO A 102 -68.64 -59.77 -16.27
N GLU A 103 -67.55 -60.31 -16.83
CA GLU A 103 -66.18 -60.00 -16.39
C GLU A 103 -65.82 -58.53 -16.63
N GLN A 104 -66.20 -57.95 -17.79
CA GLN A 104 -66.02 -56.53 -18.08
C GLN A 104 -66.75 -55.66 -17.06
N ILE A 105 -68.03 -55.94 -16.77
CA ILE A 105 -68.82 -55.22 -15.76
C ILE A 105 -68.15 -55.32 -14.38
N GLN A 106 -67.73 -56.52 -13.97
CA GLN A 106 -67.06 -56.74 -12.69
C GLN A 106 -65.72 -56.00 -12.60
N GLY A 107 -64.92 -56.03 -13.67
CA GLY A 107 -63.64 -55.34 -13.77
C GLY A 107 -63.76 -53.82 -13.70
N MET A 108 -64.90 -53.27 -14.12
CA MET A 108 -65.17 -51.83 -14.05
C MET A 108 -65.64 -51.34 -12.68
N ARG A 109 -66.22 -52.20 -11.83
CA ARG A 109 -66.75 -51.77 -10.51
C ARG A 109 -65.74 -51.01 -9.63
N PRO A 110 -64.46 -51.44 -9.50
CA PRO A 110 -63.46 -50.70 -8.73
C PRO A 110 -63.14 -49.30 -9.30
N LEU A 111 -63.34 -49.08 -10.59
CA LEU A 111 -63.17 -47.78 -11.23
C LEU A 111 -64.40 -46.89 -10.98
N VAL A 112 -65.60 -47.46 -11.14
CA VAL A 112 -66.88 -46.77 -10.94
C VAL A 112 -66.99 -46.21 -9.52
N THR A 113 -66.58 -46.96 -8.49
CA THR A 113 -66.57 -46.47 -7.11
C THR A 113 -65.67 -45.25 -6.88
N LYS A 114 -64.71 -45.00 -7.78
CA LYS A 114 -63.81 -43.84 -7.76
C LYS A 114 -64.26 -42.70 -8.67
N TRP A 115 -65.41 -42.82 -9.34
CA TRP A 115 -65.99 -41.73 -10.10
C TRP A 115 -66.49 -40.64 -9.16
N ASN A 116 -66.21 -39.38 -9.47
CA ASN A 116 -66.53 -38.24 -8.60
C ASN A 116 -68.05 -37.96 -8.51
N ASP A 117 -68.85 -38.47 -9.45
CA ASP A 117 -70.30 -38.24 -9.52
C ASP A 117 -71.08 -39.50 -9.13
N LEU A 118 -71.79 -39.41 -8.00
CA LEU A 118 -72.66 -40.48 -7.49
C LEU A 118 -73.79 -40.83 -8.48
N ALA A 119 -74.27 -39.88 -9.28
CA ALA A 119 -75.29 -40.14 -10.28
C ALA A 119 -74.77 -41.04 -11.41
N LEU A 120 -73.50 -40.89 -11.82
CA LEU A 120 -72.88 -41.76 -12.80
C LEU A 120 -72.68 -43.18 -12.26
N GLN A 121 -72.36 -43.32 -10.97
CA GLN A 121 -72.27 -44.64 -10.32
C GLN A 121 -73.62 -45.36 -10.36
N GLN A 122 -74.71 -44.67 -10.02
CA GLN A 122 -76.07 -45.21 -10.10
C GLN A 122 -76.50 -45.54 -11.55
N GLN A 123 -76.05 -44.76 -12.52
CA GLN A 123 -76.29 -45.05 -13.94
C GLN A 123 -75.58 -46.33 -14.38
N PHE A 124 -74.38 -46.62 -13.87
CA PHE A 124 -73.66 -47.86 -14.15
C PHE A 124 -74.33 -49.08 -13.52
N ASP A 125 -74.86 -48.95 -12.29
CA ASP A 125 -75.65 -50.02 -11.67
C ASP A 125 -76.93 -50.28 -12.48
N SER A 126 -77.62 -49.22 -12.92
CA SER A 126 -78.80 -49.33 -13.79
C SER A 126 -78.47 -49.97 -15.14
N LEU A 127 -77.32 -49.63 -15.74
CA LEU A 127 -76.81 -50.24 -16.96
C LEU A 127 -76.60 -51.74 -16.77
N SER A 128 -75.97 -52.15 -15.66
CA SER A 128 -75.71 -53.56 -15.34
C SER A 128 -77.02 -54.36 -15.28
N THR A 129 -78.04 -53.82 -14.60
CA THR A 129 -79.37 -54.44 -14.53
C THR A 129 -80.07 -54.50 -15.90
N GLU A 130 -79.94 -53.46 -16.74
CA GLU A 130 -80.52 -53.48 -18.09
C GLU A 130 -79.84 -54.52 -19.00
N ILE A 131 -78.52 -54.73 -18.85
CA ILE A 131 -77.79 -55.79 -19.55
C ILE A 131 -78.26 -57.17 -19.10
N GLU A 132 -78.46 -57.39 -17.79
CA GLU A 132 -79.03 -58.64 -17.28
C GLU A 132 -80.42 -58.91 -17.87
N HIS A 133 -81.28 -57.89 -17.95
CA HIS A 133 -82.60 -58.02 -18.59
C HIS A 133 -82.50 -58.31 -20.09
N LEU A 134 -81.56 -57.70 -20.82
CA LEU A 134 -81.30 -58.02 -22.22
C LEU A 134 -80.88 -59.49 -22.37
N PHE A 135 -80.02 -59.98 -21.48
CA PHE A 135 -79.57 -61.37 -21.51
C PHE A 135 -80.68 -62.37 -21.21
N LEU A 136 -81.64 -62.04 -20.33
CA LEU A 136 -82.83 -62.88 -20.13
C LEU A 136 -83.65 -63.03 -21.42
N VAL A 137 -83.78 -61.95 -22.19
CA VAL A 137 -84.48 -61.97 -23.49
C VAL A 137 -83.69 -62.79 -24.52
N TYR A 138 -82.36 -62.67 -24.53
CA TYR A 138 -81.51 -63.49 -25.40
C TYR A 138 -81.61 -64.98 -25.05
N HIS A 139 -81.61 -65.34 -23.76
CA HIS A 139 -81.82 -66.73 -23.33
C HIS A 139 -83.18 -67.27 -23.77
N GLU A 140 -84.22 -66.44 -23.78
CA GLU A 140 -85.54 -66.86 -24.26
C GLU A 140 -85.52 -67.17 -25.77
N VAL A 141 -84.87 -66.33 -26.57
CA VAL A 141 -84.65 -66.59 -28.01
C VAL A 141 -83.84 -67.88 -28.21
N MET A 142 -82.77 -68.10 -27.44
CA MET A 142 -81.97 -69.33 -27.50
C MET A 142 -82.77 -70.57 -27.11
N ARG A 143 -83.68 -70.45 -26.14
CA ARG A 143 -84.56 -71.53 -25.65
C ARG A 143 -85.62 -71.90 -26.68
N LEU A 144 -86.15 -70.93 -27.41
CA LEU A 144 -87.12 -71.13 -28.48
C LEU A 144 -86.46 -71.75 -29.73
N LEU A 145 -85.21 -71.37 -30.02
CA LEU A 145 -84.49 -71.82 -31.22
C LEU A 145 -83.15 -72.56 -30.92
N PRO A 146 -83.15 -73.66 -30.14
CA PRO A 146 -81.91 -74.33 -29.71
C PRO A 146 -81.27 -75.23 -30.78
N THR A 147 -82.03 -75.71 -31.77
CA THR A 147 -81.56 -76.70 -32.76
C THR A 147 -82.02 -76.35 -34.17
N PHE A 148 -81.51 -77.06 -35.18
CA PHE A 148 -81.94 -76.84 -36.57
C PHE A 148 -83.46 -77.04 -36.75
N GLN A 149 -84.04 -78.05 -36.09
CA GLN A 149 -85.46 -78.40 -36.22
C GLN A 149 -86.40 -77.38 -35.56
N SER A 150 -85.95 -76.65 -34.54
CA SER A 150 -86.82 -75.67 -33.86
C SER A 150 -87.18 -74.46 -34.72
N TYR A 151 -86.42 -74.18 -35.78
CA TYR A 151 -86.75 -73.14 -36.75
C TYR A 151 -87.89 -73.54 -37.68
N ASP A 152 -88.14 -74.84 -37.84
CA ASP A 152 -89.24 -75.34 -38.66
C ASP A 152 -90.60 -75.25 -37.92
N ASP A 153 -90.60 -74.93 -36.61
CA ASP A 153 -91.80 -74.65 -35.82
C ASP A 153 -92.21 -73.18 -35.99
N PRO A 154 -93.34 -72.89 -36.68
CA PRO A 154 -93.78 -71.53 -36.94
C PRO A 154 -94.11 -70.73 -35.67
N ILE A 155 -94.53 -71.40 -34.59
CA ILE A 155 -94.87 -70.72 -33.32
C ILE A 155 -93.57 -70.29 -32.63
N ALA A 156 -92.59 -71.19 -32.53
CA ALA A 156 -91.30 -70.90 -31.91
C ALA A 156 -90.55 -69.77 -32.64
N MET A 157 -90.57 -69.76 -33.97
CA MET A 157 -89.96 -68.70 -34.78
C MET A 157 -90.69 -67.37 -34.60
N MET A 158 -92.02 -67.36 -34.62
CA MET A 158 -92.82 -66.14 -34.43
C MET A 158 -92.59 -65.52 -33.05
N ASP A 159 -92.55 -66.34 -31.99
CA ASP A 159 -92.30 -65.88 -30.63
C ASP A 159 -90.85 -65.34 -30.48
N ALA A 160 -89.86 -65.98 -31.10
CA ALA A 160 -88.48 -65.51 -31.09
C ALA A 160 -88.31 -64.19 -31.87
N GLU A 161 -88.94 -64.06 -33.06
CA GLU A 161 -88.92 -62.83 -33.84
C GLU A 161 -89.64 -61.67 -33.15
N TYR A 162 -90.71 -61.96 -32.38
CA TYR A 162 -91.43 -60.93 -31.62
C TYR A 162 -90.49 -60.12 -30.72
N HIS A 163 -89.52 -60.78 -30.08
CA HIS A 163 -88.52 -60.12 -29.25
C HIS A 163 -87.54 -59.21 -30.01
N ALA A 164 -87.46 -59.33 -31.34
CA ALA A 164 -86.58 -58.55 -32.21
C ALA A 164 -87.30 -57.50 -33.08
N LEU A 165 -88.64 -57.49 -33.11
CA LEU A 165 -89.43 -56.48 -33.80
C LEU A 165 -89.16 -55.06 -33.28
N ASP A 166 -89.31 -54.06 -34.14
CA ASP A 166 -89.18 -52.65 -33.73
C ASP A 166 -90.17 -52.32 -32.61
N GLY A 167 -89.64 -51.80 -31.49
CA GLY A 167 -90.42 -51.47 -30.29
C GLY A 167 -90.61 -52.61 -29.29
N SER A 168 -90.04 -53.79 -29.54
CA SER A 168 -90.04 -54.90 -28.57
C SER A 168 -88.78 -54.93 -27.70
N SER A 169 -88.62 -55.99 -26.90
CA SER A 169 -87.63 -56.05 -25.82
C SER A 169 -86.17 -55.87 -26.28
N ILE A 170 -85.71 -56.52 -27.35
CA ILE A 170 -84.30 -56.42 -27.77
C ILE A 170 -83.96 -55.00 -28.23
N PRO A 171 -84.71 -54.37 -29.17
CA PRO A 171 -84.41 -53.00 -29.58
C PRO A 171 -84.54 -51.97 -28.46
N LEU A 172 -85.51 -52.15 -27.53
CA LEU A 172 -85.69 -51.24 -26.39
C LEU A 172 -84.52 -51.29 -25.41
N PHE A 173 -84.12 -52.49 -24.96
CA PHE A 173 -82.99 -52.63 -24.05
C PHE A 173 -81.67 -52.20 -24.71
N THR A 174 -81.44 -52.61 -25.96
CA THR A 174 -80.25 -52.19 -26.72
C THR A 174 -80.16 -50.66 -26.84
N GLY A 175 -81.28 -50.00 -27.15
CA GLY A 175 -81.34 -48.54 -27.25
C GLY A 175 -81.10 -47.85 -25.91
N SER A 176 -81.67 -48.36 -24.82
CA SER A 176 -81.46 -47.83 -23.47
C SER A 176 -80.01 -47.99 -23.00
N ILE A 177 -79.45 -49.19 -23.14
CA ILE A 177 -78.07 -49.54 -22.80
C ILE A 177 -77.10 -48.62 -23.54
N ARG A 178 -77.25 -48.49 -24.87
CA ARG A 178 -76.42 -47.60 -25.68
C ARG A 178 -76.52 -46.14 -25.23
N ASN A 179 -77.73 -45.63 -25.02
CA ASN A 179 -77.93 -44.25 -24.57
C ASN A 179 -77.28 -43.98 -23.20
N ARG A 180 -77.27 -44.96 -22.29
CA ARG A 180 -76.60 -44.84 -20.99
C ARG A 180 -75.09 -44.88 -21.12
N MET A 181 -74.56 -45.82 -21.91
CA MET A 181 -73.12 -45.91 -22.19
C MET A 181 -72.61 -44.63 -22.86
N ASP A 182 -73.31 -44.09 -23.85
CA ASP A 182 -72.97 -42.83 -24.51
C ASP A 182 -72.91 -41.66 -23.52
N ARG A 183 -73.87 -41.57 -22.59
CA ARG A 183 -73.89 -40.53 -21.55
C ARG A 183 -72.72 -40.68 -20.58
N MET A 184 -72.43 -41.89 -20.12
CA MET A 184 -71.33 -42.14 -19.19
C MET A 184 -69.97 -41.92 -19.87
N SER A 185 -69.80 -42.44 -21.09
CA SER A 185 -68.58 -42.26 -21.88
C SER A 185 -68.31 -40.77 -22.11
N LYS A 186 -69.32 -40.02 -22.57
CA LYS A 186 -69.22 -38.56 -22.71
C LYS A 186 -68.86 -37.87 -21.39
N ALA A 187 -69.50 -38.24 -20.28
CA ALA A 187 -69.21 -37.62 -18.97
C ALA A 187 -67.76 -37.89 -18.52
N GLN A 188 -67.22 -39.09 -18.77
CA GLN A 188 -65.83 -39.42 -18.46
C GLN A 188 -64.86 -38.70 -19.41
N THR A 189 -65.19 -38.56 -20.71
CA THR A 189 -64.40 -37.78 -21.67
C THR A 189 -64.37 -36.30 -21.30
N ASP A 190 -65.51 -35.73 -20.91
CA ASP A 190 -65.62 -34.33 -20.45
C ASP A 190 -64.80 -34.13 -19.16
N ALA A 191 -64.87 -35.08 -18.21
CA ALA A 191 -64.06 -35.05 -16.99
C ALA A 191 -62.56 -35.17 -17.26
N LEU A 192 -62.16 -35.99 -18.25
CA LEU A 192 -60.77 -36.11 -18.70
C LEU A 192 -60.28 -34.79 -19.32
N SER A 193 -61.07 -34.17 -20.19
CA SER A 193 -60.74 -32.89 -20.81
C SER A 193 -60.62 -31.76 -19.76
N ALA A 194 -61.55 -31.71 -18.80
CA ALA A 194 -61.50 -30.75 -17.71
C ALA A 194 -60.27 -30.94 -16.82
N SER A 195 -59.97 -32.20 -16.45
CA SER A 195 -58.77 -32.54 -15.66
C SER A 195 -57.48 -32.21 -16.40
N THR A 196 -57.41 -32.47 -17.70
CA THR A 196 -56.24 -32.13 -18.54
C THR A 196 -56.06 -30.61 -18.62
N THR A 197 -57.14 -29.86 -18.84
CA THR A 197 -57.11 -28.38 -18.89
C THR A 197 -56.66 -27.78 -17.55
N GLN A 198 -57.13 -28.34 -16.43
CA GLN A 198 -56.69 -27.91 -15.10
C GLN A 198 -55.21 -28.25 -14.86
N MET A 199 -54.75 -29.42 -15.33
CA MET A 199 -53.34 -29.82 -15.27
C MET A 199 -52.44 -28.86 -16.08
N ASP A 200 -52.87 -28.46 -17.27
CA ASP A 200 -52.16 -27.48 -18.09
C ASP A 200 -52.10 -26.11 -17.40
N ALA A 201 -53.21 -25.65 -16.81
CA ALA A 201 -53.25 -24.41 -16.04
C ALA A 201 -52.29 -24.43 -14.84
N LEU A 202 -52.22 -25.54 -14.09
CA LEU A 202 -51.26 -25.72 -13.00
C LEU A 202 -49.80 -25.73 -13.50
N SER A 203 -49.56 -26.35 -14.67
CA SER A 203 -48.25 -26.37 -15.34
C SER A 203 -47.80 -24.98 -15.76
N ASP A 204 -48.70 -24.17 -16.32
CA ASP A 204 -48.39 -22.79 -16.71
C ASP A 204 -48.21 -21.88 -15.50
N GLN A 205 -48.98 -22.07 -14.42
CA GLN A 205 -48.73 -21.41 -13.15
C GLN A 205 -47.33 -21.75 -12.59
N LEU A 206 -46.93 -23.02 -12.64
CA LEU A 206 -45.59 -23.46 -12.23
C LEU A 206 -44.49 -22.77 -13.05
N LYS A 207 -44.64 -22.70 -14.38
CA LYS A 207 -43.68 -22.00 -15.26
C LYS A 207 -43.60 -20.51 -14.92
N TRP A 208 -44.75 -19.87 -14.71
CA TRP A 208 -44.82 -18.45 -14.38
C TRP A 208 -44.18 -18.14 -13.02
N TYR A 209 -44.48 -18.95 -11.99
CA TYR A 209 -43.84 -18.83 -10.68
C TYR A 209 -42.33 -19.03 -10.81
N ALA A 210 -41.87 -20.10 -11.46
CA ALA A 210 -40.44 -20.39 -11.63
C ALA A 210 -39.70 -19.23 -12.33
N GLY A 211 -40.27 -18.65 -13.39
CA GLY A 211 -39.68 -17.52 -14.12
C GLY A 211 -39.58 -16.25 -13.29
N ASN A 212 -40.68 -15.83 -12.66
CA ASN A 212 -40.69 -14.61 -11.84
C ASN A 212 -39.82 -14.71 -10.60
N VAL A 213 -39.70 -15.91 -10.07
CA VAL A 213 -38.84 -16.21 -8.92
C VAL A 213 -37.38 -16.11 -9.30
N ALA A 214 -36.97 -16.67 -10.44
CA ALA A 214 -35.60 -16.56 -10.92
C ALA A 214 -35.21 -15.08 -11.08
N LEU A 215 -36.11 -14.27 -11.64
CA LEU A 215 -35.93 -12.82 -11.76
C LEU A 215 -35.89 -12.14 -10.38
N GLY A 216 -36.82 -12.48 -9.49
CA GLY A 216 -36.89 -11.92 -8.13
C GLY A 216 -35.65 -12.20 -7.30
N ILE A 217 -35.11 -13.42 -7.38
CA ILE A 217 -33.86 -13.82 -6.72
C ILE A 217 -32.68 -13.02 -7.29
N LEU A 218 -32.60 -12.82 -8.61
CA LEU A 218 -31.55 -12.00 -9.23
C LEU A 218 -31.61 -10.54 -8.78
N VAL A 219 -32.81 -9.95 -8.80
CA VAL A 219 -33.02 -8.55 -8.38
C VAL A 219 -32.71 -8.37 -6.89
N LEU A 220 -33.20 -9.29 -6.04
CA LEU A 220 -32.92 -9.27 -4.60
C LEU A 220 -31.43 -9.47 -4.32
N GLY A 221 -30.77 -10.39 -5.04
CA GLY A 221 -29.32 -10.59 -4.97
C GLY A 221 -28.54 -9.34 -5.33
N PHE A 222 -28.92 -8.64 -6.41
CA PHE A 222 -28.31 -7.37 -6.79
C PHE A 222 -28.54 -6.27 -5.75
N ALA A 223 -29.75 -6.17 -5.19
CA ALA A 223 -30.07 -5.21 -4.14
C ALA A 223 -29.27 -5.46 -2.86
N ILE A 224 -29.16 -6.72 -2.41
CA ILE A 224 -28.34 -7.11 -1.26
C ILE A 224 -26.87 -6.80 -1.55
N ALA A 225 -26.34 -7.18 -2.72
CA ALA A 225 -24.95 -6.92 -3.09
C ALA A 225 -24.62 -5.41 -3.13
N TRP A 226 -25.52 -4.61 -3.71
CA TRP A 226 -25.41 -3.16 -3.72
C TRP A 226 -25.41 -2.58 -2.30
N GLY A 227 -26.34 -3.04 -1.45
CA GLY A 227 -26.41 -2.66 -0.03
C GLY A 227 -25.13 -2.98 0.73
N VAL A 228 -24.66 -4.23 0.67
CA VAL A 228 -23.41 -4.70 1.32
C VAL A 228 -22.20 -3.92 0.80
N THR A 229 -22.13 -3.66 -0.50
CA THR A 229 -21.02 -2.90 -1.09
C THR A 229 -20.97 -1.49 -0.51
N ARG A 230 -22.11 -0.81 -0.41
CA ARG A 230 -22.19 0.55 0.13
C ARG A 230 -21.99 0.61 1.64
N SER A 231 -22.55 -0.34 2.39
CA SER A 231 -22.57 -0.30 3.85
C SER A 231 -21.37 -0.97 4.53
N ILE A 232 -20.63 -1.84 3.83
CA ILE A 232 -19.52 -2.60 4.41
C ILE A 232 -18.27 -2.44 3.54
N VAL A 233 -18.32 -2.79 2.26
CA VAL A 233 -17.11 -2.87 1.42
C VAL A 233 -16.45 -1.51 1.26
N LYS A 234 -17.21 -0.45 0.95
CA LYS A 234 -16.66 0.90 0.75
C LYS A 234 -15.97 1.45 2.02
N PRO A 235 -16.61 1.51 3.20
CA PRO A 235 -15.97 1.95 4.43
C PRO A 235 -14.71 1.15 4.80
N VAL A 236 -14.75 -0.18 4.67
CA VAL A 236 -13.58 -1.04 4.94
C VAL A 236 -12.43 -0.74 3.98
N LEU A 237 -12.73 -0.45 2.70
CA LEU A 237 -11.72 -0.10 1.72
C LEU A 237 -11.09 1.27 2.01
N GLU A 238 -11.88 2.24 2.50
CA GLU A 238 -11.39 3.54 2.94
C GLU A 238 -10.45 3.39 4.14
N LEU A 239 -10.83 2.61 5.15
CA LEU A 239 -9.96 2.27 6.29
C LEU A 239 -8.66 1.60 5.84
N LYS A 240 -8.75 0.62 4.92
CA LYS A 240 -7.56 -0.03 4.35
C LYS A 240 -6.63 0.98 3.69
N ARG A 241 -7.16 1.89 2.87
CA ARG A 241 -6.35 2.93 2.21
C ARG A 241 -5.70 3.82 3.26
N ALA A 242 -6.47 4.30 4.24
CA ALA A 242 -5.96 5.17 5.28
C ALA A 242 -4.81 4.54 6.07
N LEU A 243 -4.95 3.27 6.47
CA LEU A 243 -3.88 2.51 7.12
C LEU A 243 -2.65 2.36 6.23
N LEU A 244 -2.81 2.14 4.92
CA LEU A 244 -1.69 2.07 3.98
C LEU A 244 -0.97 3.42 3.81
N TYR A 245 -1.70 4.54 3.84
CA TYR A 245 -1.11 5.88 3.82
C TYR A 245 -0.34 6.18 5.11
N LEU A 246 -0.96 5.92 6.27
CA LEU A 246 -0.30 6.05 7.58
C LEU A 246 0.95 5.17 7.68
N GLY A 247 0.89 3.93 7.17
CA GLY A 247 2.03 3.01 7.12
C GLY A 247 3.19 3.49 6.24
N ARG A 248 2.97 4.47 5.36
CA ARG A 248 4.03 5.14 4.57
C ARG A 248 4.52 6.44 5.22
N GLY A 249 4.02 6.80 6.41
CA GLY A 249 4.32 8.07 7.07
C GLY A 249 3.65 9.29 6.42
N ALA A 250 2.66 9.09 5.54
CA ALA A 250 1.90 10.19 4.94
C ALA A 250 0.75 10.61 5.88
N PRO A 251 0.54 11.93 6.10
CA PRO A 251 -0.60 12.41 6.86
C PRO A 251 -1.90 12.11 6.11
N LEU A 252 -2.99 11.94 6.85
CA LEU A 252 -4.32 11.88 6.26
C LEU A 252 -4.85 13.30 6.01
N ASP A 253 -5.26 13.58 4.78
CA ASP A 253 -5.81 14.89 4.38
C ASP A 253 -7.16 15.17 5.05
N GLN A 254 -7.97 14.13 5.29
CA GLN A 254 -9.30 14.23 5.91
C GLN A 254 -9.54 13.05 6.84
N ALA A 255 -10.28 13.32 7.93
CA ALA A 255 -10.73 12.29 8.84
C ALA A 255 -11.75 11.36 8.16
N ILE A 256 -11.66 10.08 8.47
CA ILE A 256 -12.60 9.07 7.95
C ILE A 256 -13.93 9.25 8.69
N GLU A 257 -15.04 9.31 7.95
CA GLU A 257 -16.36 9.40 8.57
C GLU A 257 -16.68 8.13 9.38
N ALA A 258 -17.03 8.30 10.65
CA ALA A 258 -17.37 7.20 11.54
C ALA A 258 -18.86 6.85 11.43
N THR A 259 -19.15 5.62 11.01
CA THR A 259 -20.50 5.04 11.05
C THR A 259 -20.90 4.62 12.47
N ALA A 260 -22.19 4.46 12.73
CA ALA A 260 -22.68 4.00 14.04
C ALA A 260 -22.66 2.46 14.15
N ASP A 261 -21.51 1.85 13.86
CA ASP A 261 -21.28 0.40 13.85
C ASP A 261 -19.80 0.07 14.17
N GLU A 262 -19.45 -1.22 14.15
CA GLU A 262 -18.09 -1.71 14.44
C GLU A 262 -17.06 -1.14 13.45
N ILE A 263 -17.47 -0.80 12.22
CA ILE A 263 -16.60 -0.16 11.23
C ILE A 263 -16.31 1.28 11.63
N GLY A 264 -17.31 1.98 12.15
CA GLY A 264 -17.10 3.33 12.68
C GLY A 264 -16.25 3.36 13.94
N GLU A 265 -16.33 2.35 14.81
CA GLU A 265 -15.38 2.22 15.93
C GLU A 265 -13.94 2.09 15.44
N MET A 266 -13.71 1.30 14.37
CA MET A 266 -12.42 1.23 13.70
C MET A 266 -12.02 2.58 13.07
N ALA A 267 -12.94 3.30 12.45
CA ALA A 267 -12.67 4.64 11.90
C ALA A 267 -12.26 5.64 12.97
N VAL A 268 -12.92 5.65 14.13
CA VAL A 268 -12.52 6.49 15.27
C VAL A 268 -11.12 6.11 15.76
N ALA A 269 -10.80 4.82 15.86
CA ALA A 269 -9.47 4.37 16.26
C ALA A 269 -8.39 4.79 15.26
N VAL A 270 -8.64 4.64 13.95
CA VAL A 270 -7.71 5.06 12.88
C VAL A 270 -7.53 6.58 12.89
N ASN A 271 -8.60 7.36 13.06
CA ASN A 271 -8.50 8.81 13.16
C ASN A 271 -7.67 9.26 14.38
N ARG A 272 -7.84 8.62 15.54
CA ARG A 272 -7.00 8.89 16.74
C ARG A 272 -5.53 8.56 16.50
N LEU A 273 -5.25 7.44 15.83
CA LEU A 273 -3.90 7.06 15.46
C LEU A 273 -3.27 8.09 14.51
N ALA A 274 -4.02 8.53 13.51
CA ALA A 274 -3.58 9.55 12.54
C ALA A 274 -3.24 10.87 13.22
N ASP A 275 -4.12 11.33 14.11
CA ASP A 275 -3.93 12.55 14.89
C ASP A 275 -2.70 12.45 15.80
N GLY A 276 -2.53 11.30 16.47
CA GLY A 276 -1.34 11.00 17.27
C GLY A 276 -0.04 11.10 16.47
N ILE A 277 0.05 10.43 15.32
CA ILE A 277 1.22 10.48 14.43
C ILE A 277 1.49 11.91 13.93
N ASN A 278 0.45 12.66 13.58
CA ASN A 278 0.60 14.04 13.15
C ASN A 278 1.13 14.95 14.28
N ARG A 279 0.64 14.80 15.52
CA ARG A 279 1.16 15.53 16.68
C ARG A 279 2.62 15.19 16.96
N THR A 280 3.00 13.90 16.91
CA THR A 280 4.40 13.47 17.04
C THR A 280 5.28 14.08 15.95
N ARG A 281 4.81 14.12 14.70
CA ARG A 281 5.53 14.75 13.58
C ARG A 281 5.73 16.24 13.80
N GLU A 282 4.67 16.97 14.17
CA GLU A 282 4.73 18.42 14.38
C GLU A 282 5.70 18.78 15.49
N PHE A 283 5.63 18.06 16.62
CA PHE A 283 6.59 18.21 17.71
C PHE A 283 8.03 17.90 17.27
N SER A 284 8.24 16.81 16.52
CA SER A 284 9.57 16.46 16.00
C SER A 284 10.15 17.57 15.10
N LEU A 285 9.31 18.26 14.32
CA LEU A 285 9.71 19.40 13.50
C LEU A 285 10.03 20.65 14.34
N GLN A 286 9.30 20.91 15.42
CA GLN A 286 9.58 22.00 16.36
C GLN A 286 10.92 21.78 17.06
N VAL A 287 11.13 20.59 17.62
CA VAL A 287 12.41 20.21 18.25
C VAL A 287 13.57 20.32 17.26
N GLY A 288 13.36 19.89 16.00
CA GLY A 288 14.36 20.04 14.93
C GLY A 288 14.68 21.49 14.53
N ARG A 289 13.84 22.46 14.89
CA ARG A 289 14.09 23.90 14.71
C ARG A 289 14.75 24.57 15.92
N GLY A 290 15.04 23.81 16.98
CA GLY A 290 15.60 24.33 18.23
C GLY A 290 14.53 24.84 19.22
N GLU A 291 13.24 24.57 18.98
CA GLU A 291 12.17 24.97 19.88
C GLU A 291 12.01 23.94 21.02
N PHE A 292 12.94 23.93 21.97
CA PHE A 292 12.98 22.93 23.06
C PHE A 292 11.99 23.16 24.20
N GLU A 293 11.24 24.27 24.17
CA GLU A 293 10.18 24.58 25.14
C GLU A 293 8.78 24.18 24.62
N ALA A 294 8.70 23.51 23.46
CA ALA A 294 7.43 23.05 22.92
C ALA A 294 6.75 22.02 23.84
N ASP A 295 5.46 22.23 24.11
CA ASP A 295 4.63 21.32 24.88
C ASP A 295 4.24 20.09 24.03
N TYR A 296 4.41 18.91 24.60
CA TYR A 296 3.94 17.65 24.03
C TYR A 296 3.43 16.74 25.12
N ASP A 297 2.18 16.31 24.96
CA ASP A 297 1.49 15.40 25.89
C ASP A 297 1.34 14.04 25.21
N PRO A 298 1.96 12.97 25.75
CA PRO A 298 1.83 11.62 25.22
C PRO A 298 0.37 11.15 25.16
N LEU A 299 0.04 10.32 24.16
CA LEU A 299 -1.35 9.86 23.94
C LEU A 299 -1.90 8.99 25.08
N SER A 300 -1.01 8.28 25.76
CA SER A 300 -1.28 7.45 26.94
C SER A 300 0.03 7.22 27.71
N GLU A 301 -0.06 6.63 28.91
CA GLU A 301 1.16 6.22 29.64
C GLU A 301 1.99 5.20 28.86
N ASP A 302 1.35 4.39 28.00
CA ASP A 302 1.99 3.40 27.13
C ASP A 302 2.55 3.97 25.81
N ASP A 303 2.47 5.28 25.57
CA ASP A 303 2.98 5.92 24.35
C ASP A 303 4.52 6.00 24.35
N ALA A 304 5.16 4.86 24.11
CA ALA A 304 6.61 4.73 24.09
C ALA A 304 7.29 5.67 23.09
N LEU A 305 6.64 5.96 21.95
CA LEU A 305 7.17 6.90 20.96
C LEU A 305 7.11 8.34 21.49
N GLY A 306 5.98 8.73 22.08
CA GLY A 306 5.81 10.03 22.72
C GLY A 306 6.85 10.30 23.82
N HIS A 307 7.10 9.32 24.70
CA HIS A 307 8.13 9.44 25.73
C HIS A 307 9.54 9.50 25.14
N ALA A 308 9.82 8.76 24.07
CA ALA A 308 11.13 8.77 23.42
C ALA A 308 11.45 10.13 22.77
N ILE A 309 10.47 10.77 22.11
CA ILE A 309 10.69 12.10 21.51
C ILE A 309 10.84 13.20 22.57
N LEU A 310 10.13 13.10 23.70
CA LEU A 310 10.28 14.02 24.83
C LEU A 310 11.68 13.94 25.43
N LYS A 311 12.16 12.71 25.67
CA LYS A 311 13.52 12.49 26.14
C LYS A 311 14.56 13.02 25.15
N MET A 312 14.35 12.79 23.84
CA MET A 312 15.24 13.32 22.80
C MET A 312 15.31 14.85 22.82
N ARG A 313 14.17 15.55 22.96
CA ARG A 313 14.12 17.00 23.15
C ARG A 313 14.95 17.44 24.35
N ASP A 314 14.76 16.80 25.50
CA ASP A 314 15.46 17.16 26.74
C ASP A 314 16.98 16.95 26.62
N ASP A 315 17.40 15.86 25.99
CA ASP A 315 18.81 15.56 25.73
C ASP A 315 19.43 16.60 24.76
N LEU A 316 18.70 17.01 23.71
CA LEU A 316 19.14 18.06 22.78
C LEU A 316 19.25 19.43 23.47
N ALA A 317 18.25 19.80 24.28
CA ALA A 317 18.24 21.06 25.02
C ALA A 317 19.42 21.16 26.00
N ASN A 318 19.74 20.06 26.68
CA ASN A 318 20.89 20.00 27.57
C ASN A 318 22.21 20.08 26.80
N ASN A 319 22.33 19.36 25.68
CA ASN A 319 23.51 19.43 24.82
C ASN A 319 23.75 20.85 24.27
N GLU A 320 22.71 21.56 23.86
CA GLU A 320 22.83 22.95 23.39
C GLU A 320 23.41 23.86 24.48
N ARG A 321 22.89 23.77 25.71
CA ARG A 321 23.43 24.54 26.86
C ARG A 321 24.89 24.19 27.15
N GLU A 322 25.27 22.91 27.10
CA GLU A 322 26.65 22.49 27.30
C GLU A 322 27.60 22.98 26.19
N LEU A 323 27.13 22.96 24.94
CA LEU A 323 27.87 23.45 23.78
C LEU A 323 28.07 24.97 23.85
N GLU A 324 27.03 25.74 24.18
CA GLU A 324 27.12 27.18 24.38
C GLU A 324 28.14 27.55 25.47
N GLU A 325 28.13 26.82 26.58
CA GLU A 325 29.10 27.04 27.67
C GLU A 325 30.54 26.74 27.21
N LYS A 326 30.75 25.63 26.49
CA LYS A 326 32.07 25.30 25.91
C LYS A 326 32.54 26.35 24.91
N VAL A 327 31.65 26.84 24.04
CA VAL A 327 31.96 27.91 23.09
C VAL A 327 32.37 29.16 23.85
N ARG A 328 31.61 29.57 24.87
CA ARG A 328 31.94 30.73 25.72
C ARG A 328 33.32 30.61 26.36
N MET A 329 33.63 29.47 26.97
CA MET A 329 34.95 29.23 27.58
C MET A 329 36.08 29.28 26.54
N ARG A 330 35.90 28.64 25.38
CA ARG A 330 36.90 28.67 24.29
C ARG A 330 37.10 30.07 23.73
N THR A 331 36.04 30.84 23.55
CA THR A 331 36.14 32.23 23.09
C THR A 331 36.92 33.08 24.08
N ALA A 332 36.72 32.91 25.39
CA ALA A 332 37.49 33.61 26.43
C ALA A 332 38.98 33.20 26.42
N GLU A 333 39.27 31.90 26.33
CA GLU A 333 40.65 31.37 26.23
C GLU A 333 41.39 31.96 25.01
N VAL A 334 40.74 32.00 23.85
CA VAL A 334 41.31 32.58 22.62
C VAL A 334 41.58 34.08 22.78
N GLN A 335 40.69 34.83 23.44
CA GLN A 335 40.91 36.26 23.70
C GLN A 335 42.11 36.50 24.62
N GLU A 336 42.27 35.69 25.67
CA GLU A 336 43.42 35.79 26.58
C GLU A 336 44.74 35.49 25.86
N GLN A 337 44.78 34.42 25.07
CA GLN A 337 45.97 34.07 24.27
C GLN A 337 46.31 35.18 23.27
N LYS A 338 45.31 35.78 22.62
CA LYS A 338 45.51 36.92 21.72
C LYS A 338 46.14 38.11 22.43
N ALA A 339 45.61 38.49 23.60
CA ALA A 339 46.14 39.62 24.37
C ALA A 339 47.60 39.41 24.79
N LYS A 340 47.96 38.17 25.19
CA LYS A 340 49.34 37.81 25.54
C LYS A 340 50.30 37.94 24.36
N VAL A 341 49.88 37.49 23.18
CA VAL A 341 50.67 37.60 21.94
C VAL A 341 50.86 39.06 21.54
N GLU A 342 49.82 39.88 21.62
CA GLU A 342 49.90 41.31 21.30
C GLU A 342 50.88 42.05 22.22
N SER A 343 50.88 41.75 23.53
CA SER A 343 51.84 42.31 24.49
C SER A 343 53.29 41.93 24.14
N LEU A 344 53.56 40.64 23.93
CA LEU A 344 54.91 40.15 23.59
C LEU A 344 55.43 40.75 22.28
N TYR A 345 54.54 40.93 21.30
CA TYR A 345 54.89 41.56 20.04
C TYR A 345 55.24 43.06 20.21
N GLY A 346 54.51 43.75 21.08
CA GLY A 346 54.82 45.13 21.50
C GLY A 346 56.22 45.25 22.10
N ASP A 347 56.52 44.45 23.12
CA ASP A 347 57.80 44.47 23.82
C ASP A 347 58.99 44.18 22.88
N LEU A 348 58.83 43.25 21.95
CA LEU A 348 59.85 42.91 20.96
C LEU A 348 60.10 44.08 20.00
N LYS A 349 59.04 44.73 19.53
CA LYS A 349 59.14 45.87 18.62
C LYS A 349 59.87 47.04 19.27
N ASP A 350 59.55 47.34 20.54
CA ASP A 350 60.21 48.40 21.29
C ASP A 350 61.70 48.10 21.50
N SER A 351 62.04 46.84 21.74
CA SER A 351 63.44 46.39 21.87
C SER A 351 64.24 46.56 20.57
N ILE A 352 63.63 46.26 19.41
CA ILE A 352 64.27 46.46 18.10
C ILE A 352 64.47 47.94 17.81
N ASN A 353 63.45 48.78 18.04
CA ASN A 353 63.56 50.24 17.87
C ASN A 353 64.64 50.85 18.78
N TYR A 354 64.78 50.33 20.00
CA TYR A 354 65.83 50.78 20.91
C TYR A 354 67.23 50.40 20.40
N ALA A 355 67.41 49.17 19.90
CA ALA A 355 68.66 48.74 19.29
C ALA A 355 69.02 49.58 18.04
N GLU A 356 68.04 49.93 17.20
CA GLU A 356 68.22 50.83 16.05
C GLU A 356 68.75 52.19 16.48
N ARG A 357 68.17 52.78 17.53
CA ARG A 357 68.63 54.08 18.05
C ARG A 357 70.08 54.03 18.55
N ILE A 358 70.49 52.94 19.21
CA ILE A 358 71.88 52.76 19.64
C ILE A 358 72.80 52.67 18.43
N GLN A 359 72.43 51.86 17.43
CA GLN A 359 73.23 51.68 16.23
C GLN A 359 73.35 52.97 15.40
N GLN A 360 72.29 53.76 15.27
CA GLN A 360 72.36 55.03 14.55
C GLN A 360 73.27 56.04 15.24
N ALA A 361 73.41 55.98 16.57
CA ALA A 361 74.25 56.90 17.32
C ALA A 361 75.76 56.69 17.12
N ILE A 362 76.18 55.49 16.70
CA ILE A 362 77.59 55.20 16.41
C ILE A 362 78.00 55.55 14.98
N LEU A 363 77.05 55.70 14.06
CA LEU A 363 77.36 56.02 12.68
C LEU A 363 77.80 57.49 12.55
N PRO A 364 78.92 57.80 11.86
CA PRO A 364 79.40 59.16 11.69
C PRO A 364 78.35 60.06 11.02
N SER A 365 77.96 61.14 11.70
CA SER A 365 77.02 62.13 11.14
C SER A 365 77.60 62.84 9.91
N ALA A 366 76.75 63.48 9.10
CA ALA A 366 77.22 64.29 7.97
C ALA A 366 78.24 65.36 8.41
N THR A 367 78.04 65.94 9.59
CA THR A 367 78.97 66.91 10.19
C THR A 367 80.30 66.29 10.64
N ASP A 368 80.32 65.03 11.08
CA ASP A 368 81.56 64.36 11.47
C ASP A 368 82.36 63.92 10.25
N ARG A 369 81.69 63.45 9.20
CA ARG A 369 82.34 63.12 7.92
C ARG A 369 82.97 64.34 7.25
N ALA A 370 82.31 65.50 7.31
CA ALA A 370 82.82 66.76 6.78
C ALA A 370 84.12 67.23 7.45
N LYS A 371 84.41 66.80 8.70
CA LYS A 371 85.69 67.07 9.37
C LYS A 371 86.84 66.24 8.79
N VAL A 372 86.53 65.12 8.16
CA VAL A 372 87.51 64.19 7.59
C VAL A 372 87.74 64.52 6.11
N PHE A 373 86.67 64.67 5.32
CA PHE A 373 86.72 65.03 3.91
C PHE A 373 85.70 66.13 3.59
N ASP A 374 86.10 67.14 2.83
CA ASP A 374 85.24 68.25 2.42
C ASP A 374 84.03 67.78 1.60
N GLU A 375 84.24 66.80 0.72
CA GLU A 375 83.20 66.17 -0.10
C GLU A 375 83.18 64.66 0.16
N SER A 376 82.08 64.16 0.75
CA SER A 376 81.86 62.73 0.95
C SER A 376 80.38 62.37 0.80
N ALA A 377 80.10 61.20 0.24
CA ALA A 377 78.77 60.63 0.11
C ALA A 377 78.76 59.20 0.62
N VAL A 378 77.71 58.83 1.36
CA VAL A 378 77.51 57.48 1.91
C VAL A 378 76.10 57.03 1.58
N PHE A 379 75.97 55.82 1.04
CA PHE A 379 74.70 55.14 0.84
C PHE A 379 74.60 54.00 1.87
N TYR A 380 73.58 54.05 2.73
CA TYR A 380 73.39 53.08 3.81
C TYR A 380 71.90 52.75 3.93
N GLN A 381 71.52 51.49 3.69
CA GLN A 381 70.14 51.03 3.73
C GLN A 381 70.08 49.62 4.35
N PRO A 382 69.72 49.50 5.64
CA PRO A 382 69.61 48.20 6.30
C PRO A 382 68.39 47.41 5.80
N ARG A 383 68.46 46.06 5.87
CA ARG A 383 67.35 45.17 5.47
C ARG A 383 66.19 45.16 6.47
N ASP A 384 66.54 45.17 7.76
CA ASP A 384 65.64 45.20 8.90
C ASP A 384 65.87 46.52 9.70
N GLY A 385 65.23 46.73 10.84
CA GLY A 385 65.43 47.94 11.66
C GLY A 385 66.88 48.17 12.14
N VAL A 386 67.71 47.13 12.17
CA VAL A 386 69.14 47.18 12.52
C VAL A 386 69.98 46.32 11.56
N SER A 387 71.22 46.73 11.30
CA SER A 387 72.15 46.08 10.32
C SER A 387 73.37 45.44 10.97
N GLY A 388 74.06 44.54 10.25
CA GLY A 388 75.47 44.22 10.55
C GLY A 388 76.44 45.28 10.02
N ASP A 389 76.06 45.90 8.92
CA ASP A 389 76.86 46.85 8.17
C ASP A 389 77.00 48.19 8.89
N PHE A 390 78.17 48.81 8.80
CA PHE A 390 78.42 50.18 9.23
C PHE A 390 79.54 50.83 8.41
N TYR A 391 79.66 52.15 8.51
CA TYR A 391 80.74 52.91 7.89
C TYR A 391 81.49 53.73 8.94
N PHE A 392 82.76 53.97 8.68
CA PHE A 392 83.68 54.58 9.63
C PHE A 392 84.48 55.70 8.97
N PHE A 393 84.68 56.81 9.69
CA PHE A 393 85.46 57.96 9.25
C PHE A 393 86.30 58.45 10.43
N HIS A 394 87.61 58.66 10.22
CA HIS A 394 88.48 59.14 11.27
C HIS A 394 89.66 59.96 10.70
N SER A 395 90.17 60.89 11.50
CA SER A 395 91.27 61.77 11.10
C SER A 395 92.32 61.82 12.21
N VAL A 396 93.59 61.57 11.87
CA VAL A 396 94.72 61.68 12.80
C VAL A 396 95.81 62.55 12.16
N GLY A 397 95.97 63.77 12.67
CA GLY A 397 96.90 64.74 12.11
C GLY A 397 96.58 65.05 10.65
N ARG A 398 97.52 64.75 9.74
CA ARG A 398 97.34 64.90 8.28
C ARG A 398 96.67 63.71 7.60
N ILE A 399 96.55 62.58 8.30
CA ILE A 399 95.97 61.36 7.73
C ILE A 399 94.45 61.40 7.86
N ARG A 400 93.76 61.00 6.80
CA ARG A 400 92.30 60.84 6.73
C ARG A 400 91.97 59.40 6.38
N MET A 401 91.08 58.80 7.16
CA MET A 401 90.71 57.39 7.03
C MET A 401 89.22 57.24 6.84
N PHE A 402 88.83 56.27 6.02
CA PHE A 402 87.46 55.83 5.92
C PHE A 402 87.38 54.32 5.68
N SER A 403 86.26 53.73 6.06
CA SER A 403 85.99 52.32 5.85
C SER A 403 84.50 52.04 5.69
N ALA A 404 84.18 51.05 4.85
CA ALA A 404 82.88 50.40 4.80
C ALA A 404 83.08 48.97 5.33
N ILE A 405 82.20 48.57 6.26
CA ILE A 405 82.29 47.31 7.00
C ILE A 405 80.95 46.58 6.88
N ASP A 406 81.00 45.31 6.51
CA ASP A 406 79.88 44.36 6.54
C ASP A 406 80.17 43.31 7.61
N CYS A 407 79.38 43.31 8.68
CA CYS A 407 79.48 42.29 9.72
C CYS A 407 78.53 41.14 9.45
N THR A 408 78.96 39.92 9.77
CA THR A 408 78.13 38.73 9.65
C THR A 408 76.84 38.83 10.46
N GLY A 409 75.73 38.49 9.81
CA GLY A 409 74.40 38.47 10.41
C GLY A 409 73.58 39.73 10.12
N HIS A 410 72.27 39.65 10.35
CA HIS A 410 71.34 40.78 10.23
C HIS A 410 70.44 40.83 11.48
N GLY A 411 69.71 41.93 11.67
CA GLY A 411 68.91 42.10 12.87
C GLY A 411 69.77 42.41 14.11
N VAL A 412 69.24 42.12 15.30
CA VAL A 412 69.86 42.48 16.58
C VAL A 412 71.29 41.93 16.76
N PRO A 413 71.62 40.67 16.41
CA PRO A 413 72.99 40.15 16.52
C PRO A 413 74.00 40.90 15.62
N GLY A 414 73.62 41.21 14.38
CA GLY A 414 74.45 42.03 13.48
C GLY A 414 74.68 43.44 14.03
N ALA A 415 73.65 44.04 14.64
CA ALA A 415 73.76 45.36 15.27
C ALA A 415 74.84 45.40 16.37
N PHE A 416 74.89 44.37 17.22
CA PHE A 416 75.93 44.24 18.24
C PHE A 416 77.32 44.09 17.64
N MET A 417 77.45 43.30 16.57
CA MET A 417 78.71 43.15 15.84
C MET A 417 79.21 44.48 15.27
N SER A 418 78.31 45.28 14.69
CA SER A 418 78.65 46.63 14.18
C SER A 418 79.16 47.56 15.29
N LEU A 419 78.57 47.49 16.48
CA LEU A 419 78.97 48.29 17.65
C LEU A 419 80.35 47.89 18.16
N ILE A 420 80.62 46.60 18.27
CA ILE A 420 81.93 46.06 18.66
C ILE A 420 82.99 46.48 17.65
N GLY A 421 82.71 46.29 16.35
CA GLY A 421 83.61 46.66 15.26
C GLY A 421 83.93 48.15 15.25
N HIS A 422 82.90 49.01 15.41
CA HIS A 422 83.07 50.46 15.45
C HIS A 422 83.97 50.90 16.61
N HIS A 423 83.72 50.43 17.83
CA HIS A 423 84.54 50.80 19.00
C HIS A 423 85.98 50.28 18.90
N ALA A 424 86.18 49.09 18.35
CA ALA A 424 87.51 48.56 18.11
C ALA A 424 88.27 49.43 17.10
N LEU A 425 87.65 49.79 15.97
CA LEU A 425 88.22 50.69 14.97
C LEU A 425 88.57 52.07 15.55
N GLU A 426 87.68 52.67 16.35
CA GLU A 426 87.90 53.97 16.98
C GLU A 426 89.15 53.96 17.89
N ARG A 427 89.39 52.85 18.60
CA ARG A 427 90.57 52.71 19.47
C ARG A 427 91.84 52.44 18.67
N ILE A 428 91.78 51.57 17.68
CA ILE A 428 92.94 51.13 16.88
C ILE A 428 93.47 52.28 16.02
N THR A 429 92.56 53.03 15.39
CA THR A 429 92.92 54.12 14.47
C THR A 429 93.56 55.33 15.15
N LYS A 430 93.47 55.44 16.48
CA LYS A 430 94.22 56.43 17.27
C LYS A 430 95.71 56.10 17.38
N VAL A 431 96.09 54.83 17.20
CA VAL A 431 97.47 54.33 17.35
C VAL A 431 98.09 53.98 16.01
N TYR A 432 97.31 53.39 15.11
CA TYR A 432 97.77 52.92 13.80
C TYR A 432 97.02 53.64 12.69
N THR A 433 97.75 54.16 11.70
CA THR A 433 97.19 54.84 10.54
C THR A 433 97.43 54.10 9.22
N GLN A 434 98.23 53.03 9.24
CA GLN A 434 98.42 52.16 8.08
C GLN A 434 97.27 51.16 7.98
N PRO A 435 96.57 51.04 6.83
CA PRO A 435 95.40 50.17 6.69
C PRO A 435 95.63 48.70 7.04
N ASP A 436 96.77 48.12 6.65
CA ASP A 436 97.15 46.72 6.93
C ASP A 436 97.26 46.46 8.44
N ARG A 437 97.87 47.40 9.17
CA ARG A 437 98.00 47.32 10.64
C ARG A 437 96.67 47.52 11.34
N VAL A 438 95.81 48.41 10.83
CA VAL A 438 94.46 48.59 11.37
C VAL A 438 93.66 47.30 11.22
N LEU A 439 93.69 46.63 10.06
CA LEU A 439 93.03 45.35 9.87
C LEU A 439 93.60 44.25 10.78
N GLU A 440 94.93 44.17 10.89
CA GLU A 440 95.59 43.17 11.76
C GLU A 440 95.16 43.34 13.23
N GLN A 441 95.15 44.59 13.73
CA GLN A 441 94.72 44.85 15.11
C GLN A 441 93.21 44.70 15.28
N LEU A 442 92.39 45.02 14.27
CA LEU A 442 90.94 44.85 14.34
C LEU A 442 90.58 43.37 14.40
N ASN A 443 91.24 42.54 13.58
CA ASN A 443 91.07 41.10 13.61
C ASN A 443 91.49 40.53 14.98
N ARG A 444 92.59 41.01 15.58
CA ARG A 444 92.98 40.61 16.95
C ARG A 444 91.94 41.03 17.99
N ALA A 445 91.50 42.29 17.98
CA ALA A 445 90.51 42.80 18.92
C ALA A 445 89.16 42.06 18.79
N ALA A 446 88.73 41.76 17.57
CA ALA A 446 87.53 40.98 17.30
C ALA A 446 87.70 39.52 17.77
N CYS A 447 88.84 38.88 17.49
CA CYS A 447 89.13 37.53 17.99
C CYS A 447 89.16 37.47 19.52
N ASP A 448 89.78 38.45 20.18
CA ASP A 448 89.87 38.48 21.65
C ASP A 448 88.50 38.73 22.30
N LEU A 449 87.65 39.55 21.69
CA LEU A 449 86.31 39.86 22.21
C LEU A 449 85.29 38.74 21.94
N LEU A 450 85.32 38.14 20.75
CA LEU A 450 84.36 37.12 20.32
C LEU A 450 84.80 35.70 20.69
N ARG A 451 86.10 35.47 20.91
CA ARG A 451 86.69 34.20 21.35
C ARG A 451 87.66 34.41 22.52
N PRO A 452 87.18 34.80 23.72
CA PRO A 452 88.03 35.14 24.87
C PRO A 452 88.81 33.96 25.48
N GLN A 453 88.50 32.71 25.08
CA GLN A 453 89.23 31.52 25.51
C GLN A 453 90.15 31.07 24.37
N GLY A 454 91.46 31.16 24.64
CA GLY A 454 92.53 31.01 23.66
C GLY A 454 92.51 29.73 22.83
N PHE A 455 93.41 29.72 21.84
CA PHE A 455 93.65 28.78 20.72
C PHE A 455 93.74 27.26 21.04
N LYS A 456 92.92 26.70 21.93
CA LYS A 456 92.86 25.29 22.30
C LYS A 456 91.44 24.85 22.66
N SER A 457 90.66 24.49 21.65
CA SER A 457 89.67 23.41 21.75
C SER A 457 89.42 22.85 20.35
N GLU A 458 90.17 21.80 20.00
CA GLU A 458 89.67 20.80 19.06
C GLU A 458 88.61 19.99 19.81
N GLN A 459 87.34 20.41 19.76
CA GLN A 459 86.19 19.52 19.96
C GLN A 459 84.90 20.21 19.55
N ASN A 460 84.14 19.50 18.71
CA ASN A 460 82.80 19.76 18.21
C ASN A 460 81.88 20.53 19.18
N ASP A 461 81.78 21.84 18.99
CA ASP A 461 80.59 22.61 19.39
C ASP A 461 80.01 23.25 18.13
N GLU A 462 78.80 22.82 17.75
CA GLU A 462 77.99 23.39 16.65
C GLU A 462 77.53 24.84 16.94
N THR A 463 78.10 25.48 17.97
CA THR A 463 77.83 26.85 18.42
C THR A 463 79.07 27.76 18.34
N ALA A 464 80.10 27.38 17.57
CA ALA A 464 81.16 28.30 17.19
C ALA A 464 80.59 29.33 16.20
N VAL A 465 80.15 30.48 16.72
CA VAL A 465 79.64 31.57 15.89
C VAL A 465 80.75 32.00 14.95
N ASN A 466 80.53 31.83 13.64
CA ASN A 466 81.40 32.32 12.58
C ASN A 466 81.17 33.83 12.39
N ASP A 467 81.23 34.58 13.49
CA ASP A 467 81.12 36.02 13.44
C ASP A 467 82.39 36.60 12.83
N GLY A 468 82.22 37.42 11.80
CA GLY A 468 83.29 38.00 11.00
C GLY A 468 82.91 39.41 10.53
N MET A 469 83.90 40.11 9.99
CA MET A 469 83.74 41.43 9.41
C MET A 469 84.52 41.50 8.12
N ASP A 470 83.83 41.78 7.03
CA ASP A 470 84.43 42.13 5.76
C ASP A 470 84.55 43.65 5.73
N LEU A 471 85.73 44.18 5.40
CA LEU A 471 85.90 45.63 5.36
C LEU A 471 86.98 46.09 4.38
N ALA A 472 86.78 47.30 3.87
CA ALA A 472 87.74 48.05 3.09
C ALA A 472 88.27 49.20 3.95
N MET A 473 89.56 49.21 4.30
CA MET A 473 90.20 50.28 5.06
C MET A 473 91.06 51.13 4.14
N VAL A 474 90.78 52.43 4.09
CA VAL A 474 91.52 53.41 3.29
C VAL A 474 92.15 54.44 4.20
N SER A 475 93.40 54.80 3.90
CA SER A 475 94.14 55.88 4.56
C SER A 475 94.72 56.82 3.49
N ILE A 476 94.53 58.13 3.66
CA ILE A 476 94.98 59.15 2.73
C ILE A 476 95.85 60.16 3.50
N ASP A 477 97.10 60.31 3.07
CA ASP A 477 97.98 61.36 3.54
C ASP A 477 97.71 62.64 2.75
N MET A 478 97.05 63.62 3.39
CA MET A 478 96.63 64.85 2.72
C MET A 478 97.78 65.80 2.37
N GLU A 479 98.98 65.62 2.93
CA GLU A 479 100.15 66.42 2.57
C GLU A 479 100.91 65.81 1.39
N ARG A 480 101.08 64.47 1.41
CA ARG A 480 101.79 63.76 0.33
C ARG A 480 100.88 63.43 -0.86
N MET A 481 99.57 63.49 -0.67
CA MET A 481 98.55 63.04 -1.61
C MET A 481 98.72 61.57 -2.00
N GLU A 482 99.12 60.76 -1.03
CA GLU A 482 99.30 59.31 -1.16
C GLU A 482 98.11 58.58 -0.49
N MET A 483 97.57 57.58 -1.18
CA MET A 483 96.46 56.75 -0.70
C MET A 483 96.96 55.32 -0.51
N GLU A 484 96.74 54.78 0.68
CA GLU A 484 96.96 53.38 1.01
C GLU A 484 95.62 52.69 1.22
N TYR A 485 95.55 51.42 0.82
CA TYR A 485 94.36 50.60 0.92
C TYR A 485 94.71 49.20 1.42
N SER A 486 93.87 48.66 2.30
CA SER A 486 93.85 47.25 2.64
C SER A 486 92.41 46.78 2.80
N GLY A 487 92.07 45.64 2.20
CA GLY A 487 90.73 45.08 2.23
C GLY A 487 90.74 43.65 2.76
N ALA A 488 89.75 43.32 3.59
CA ALA A 488 89.37 41.97 3.95
C ALA A 488 88.05 41.66 3.24
N ASN A 489 88.11 40.83 2.18
CA ASN A 489 86.98 40.43 1.32
C ASN A 489 86.16 41.58 0.69
N CYS A 490 86.63 42.83 0.79
CA CYS A 490 86.00 44.00 0.20
C CYS A 490 86.90 44.53 -0.94
N PRO A 491 86.37 44.80 -2.15
CA PRO A 491 87.11 45.46 -3.22
C PRO A 491 87.09 46.99 -3.08
N LEU A 492 88.06 47.68 -3.70
CA LEU A 492 88.12 49.14 -3.76
C LEU A 492 88.05 49.59 -5.22
N TYR A 493 87.10 50.47 -5.54
CA TYR A 493 87.01 51.10 -6.85
C TYR A 493 87.51 52.54 -6.80
N LEU A 494 88.51 52.89 -7.61
CA LEU A 494 89.06 54.23 -7.72
C LEU A 494 88.66 54.88 -9.05
N VAL A 495 87.90 55.97 -8.98
CA VAL A 495 87.57 56.77 -10.17
C VAL A 495 88.38 58.06 -10.18
N ARG A 496 89.21 58.27 -11.22
CA ARG A 496 90.01 59.48 -11.38
C ARG A 496 89.92 59.99 -12.81
N LYS A 497 89.56 61.28 -12.99
CA LYS A 497 89.38 61.94 -14.30
C LYS A 497 88.45 61.15 -15.26
N GLY A 498 87.39 60.56 -14.72
CA GLY A 498 86.40 59.80 -15.50
C GLY A 498 86.83 58.38 -15.90
N MET A 499 87.98 57.89 -15.43
CA MET A 499 88.43 56.50 -15.63
C MET A 499 88.30 55.71 -14.31
N LEU A 500 87.70 54.53 -14.40
CA LEU A 500 87.59 53.55 -13.31
C LEU A 500 88.84 52.67 -13.25
N GLN A 501 89.38 52.48 -12.05
CA GLN A 501 90.43 51.54 -11.72
C GLN A 501 89.89 50.60 -10.64
N GLU A 502 90.04 49.29 -10.87
CA GLU A 502 89.70 48.23 -9.92
C GLU A 502 90.91 47.81 -9.09
#